data_AF-A0AAV0XMX5-F1
#
_entry.id   AF-A0AAV0XMX5-F1
#
_cell.length_a   1.000
_cell.length_b   1.000
_cell.length_c   1.000
_cell.angle_alpha   90.00
_cell.angle_beta   90.00
_cell.angle_gamma   90.00
#
_symmetry.space_group_name_H-M   'P 1'
#
loop_
_entity.id
_entity.type
_entity.pdbx_description
1 polymer ?
#
loop_
_entity_poly.entity_id
_entity_poly.type
_entity_poly.pdbx_seq_one_letter_code
_entity_poly.pdbx_strand_id
1 'polypeptide(L)'
;MAHKLALEAVDRTMKDLRGNSRRFGGAMILLSGDFRQTLPVIPKSTAVDEINACLKSSFLWWHVKKLKLTTNMRVGLQNDPSAAEFSRQLLALGNGHIPIDVLTGLISFPANFCEFTSSKEELITKVFPNIDVNYNNLD
;
A
#
# COMPACT_ATOMS: atom_id res chain seq x y z
N MET A 1 -6.72 3.47 2.09
CA MET A 1 -7.38 2.15 1.92
C MET A 1 -8.91 2.30 1.99
N ALA A 2 -9.68 1.48 1.27
CA ALA A 2 -11.14 1.53 1.32
C ALA A 2 -11.70 1.01 2.65
N HIS A 3 -12.75 1.65 3.16
CA HIS A 3 -13.47 1.23 4.36
C HIS A 3 -14.31 -0.04 4.08
N LYS A 4 -14.43 -0.96 5.03
CA LYS A 4 -15.19 -2.22 4.86
C LYS A 4 -16.63 -2.02 4.42
N LEU A 5 -17.27 -0.98 4.95
CA LEU A 5 -18.66 -0.63 4.61
C LEU A 5 -18.84 -0.32 3.13
N ALA A 6 -17.81 0.15 2.43
CA ALA A 6 -17.89 0.35 0.99
C ALA A 6 -18.04 -0.98 0.25
N LEU A 7 -17.26 -2.00 0.63
CA LEU A 7 -17.38 -3.34 0.05
C LEU A 7 -18.72 -3.99 0.39
N GLU A 8 -19.19 -3.84 1.63
CA GLU A 8 -20.48 -4.36 2.09
C GLU A 8 -21.66 -3.65 1.40
N ALA A 9 -21.53 -2.35 1.13
CA ALA A 9 -22.50 -1.61 0.33
C ALA A 9 -22.54 -2.13 -1.11
N VAL A 10 -21.39 -2.35 -1.74
CA VAL A 10 -21.34 -2.94 -3.09
C VAL A 10 -21.99 -4.33 -3.11
N ASP A 11 -21.74 -5.19 -2.13
CA ASP A 11 -22.39 -6.50 -2.02
C ASP A 11 -23.92 -6.38 -1.96
N ARG A 12 -24.45 -5.51 -1.10
CA ARG A 12 -25.89 -5.27 -0.95
C ARG A 12 -26.51 -4.70 -2.23
N THR A 13 -25.92 -3.63 -2.76
CA THR A 13 -26.41 -2.99 -3.98
C THR A 13 -26.44 -3.96 -5.15
N MET A 14 -25.41 -4.81 -5.30
CA MET A 14 -25.36 -5.81 -6.38
C MET A 14 -26.40 -6.92 -6.20
N LYS A 15 -26.74 -7.30 -4.97
CA LYS A 15 -27.85 -8.25 -4.70
C LYS A 15 -29.18 -7.66 -5.13
N ASP A 16 -29.42 -6.41 -4.76
CA ASP A 16 -30.66 -5.68 -5.05
C ASP A 16 -30.82 -5.47 -6.57
N LEU A 17 -29.80 -4.91 -7.23
CA LEU A 17 -29.83 -4.63 -8.66
C LEU A 17 -29.98 -5.88 -9.53
N ARG A 18 -29.51 -7.04 -9.04
CA ARG A 18 -29.53 -8.30 -9.81
C ARG A 18 -30.63 -9.26 -9.39
N GLY A 19 -31.43 -8.91 -8.37
CA GLY A 19 -32.44 -9.79 -7.80
C GLY A 19 -31.87 -11.15 -7.35
N ASN A 20 -30.63 -11.17 -6.87
CA ASN A 20 -29.92 -12.41 -6.53
C ASN A 20 -29.26 -12.29 -5.16
N SER A 21 -29.67 -13.12 -4.21
CA SER A 21 -29.19 -13.09 -2.82
C SER A 21 -27.77 -13.64 -2.64
N ARG A 22 -27.15 -14.24 -3.67
CA ARG A 22 -25.73 -14.63 -3.63
C ARG A 22 -24.85 -13.40 -3.44
N ARG A 23 -23.66 -13.58 -2.85
CA ARG A 23 -22.68 -12.51 -2.65
C ARG A 23 -22.43 -11.75 -3.96
N PHE A 24 -22.44 -10.43 -3.92
CA PHE A 24 -22.32 -9.51 -5.05
C PHE A 24 -23.31 -9.81 -6.18
N GLY A 25 -24.52 -10.26 -5.85
CA GLY A 25 -25.52 -10.72 -6.82
C GLY A 25 -25.09 -11.93 -7.64
N GLY A 26 -24.04 -12.64 -7.22
CA GLY A 26 -23.39 -13.72 -7.97
C GLY A 26 -22.28 -13.26 -8.93
N ALA A 27 -21.77 -12.03 -8.79
CA ALA A 27 -20.66 -11.53 -9.60
C ALA A 27 -19.32 -12.04 -9.06
N MET A 28 -18.37 -12.28 -9.95
CA MET A 28 -16.99 -12.50 -9.57
C MET A 28 -16.34 -11.15 -9.24
N ILE A 29 -15.81 -11.03 -8.03
CA ILE A 29 -15.11 -9.82 -7.56
C ILE A 29 -13.64 -10.14 -7.39
N LEU A 30 -12.79 -9.31 -7.99
CA LEU A 30 -11.35 -9.30 -7.73
C LEU A 30 -11.01 -8.10 -6.86
N LEU A 31 -10.44 -8.37 -5.69
CA LEU A 31 -9.88 -7.34 -4.81
C LEU A 31 -8.37 -7.33 -5.00
N SER A 32 -7.80 -6.15 -5.22
CA SER A 32 -6.35 -5.95 -5.32
C SER A 32 -5.91 -4.82 -4.38
N GLY A 33 -4.70 -4.95 -3.83
CA GLY A 33 -4.13 -3.97 -2.92
C GLY A 33 -2.99 -4.53 -2.10
N ASP A 34 -2.32 -3.66 -1.35
CA ASP A 34 -1.24 -4.01 -0.45
C ASP A 34 -1.60 -3.58 0.99
N PHE A 35 -1.81 -4.56 1.87
CA PHE A 35 -2.17 -4.32 3.28
C PHE A 35 -1.00 -3.88 4.15
N ARG A 36 0.23 -3.83 3.62
CA ARG A 36 1.41 -3.25 4.28
C ARG A 36 1.48 -1.73 4.11
N GLN A 37 0.59 -1.16 3.30
CA GLN A 37 0.42 0.29 3.16
C GLN A 37 -0.43 0.84 4.32
N THR A 38 -1.09 1.98 4.09
CA THR A 38 -1.87 2.68 5.11
C THR A 38 -3.21 2.00 5.39
N LEU A 39 -3.64 2.08 6.65
CA LEU A 39 -5.00 1.73 7.08
C LEU A 39 -6.04 2.70 6.48
N PRO A 40 -7.35 2.40 6.55
CA PRO A 40 -8.39 3.37 6.21
C PRO A 40 -8.28 4.60 7.11
N VAL A 41 -8.32 5.80 6.51
CA VAL A 41 -8.23 7.06 7.26
C VAL A 41 -9.61 7.40 7.80
N ILE A 42 -9.75 7.46 9.13
CA ILE A 42 -10.98 7.88 9.80
C ILE A 42 -10.64 9.06 10.72
N PRO A 43 -11.19 10.27 10.48
CA PRO A 43 -10.94 11.43 11.32
C PRO A 43 -11.32 11.17 12.78
N LYS A 44 -10.44 11.54 13.71
CA LYS A 44 -10.67 11.43 15.17
C LYS A 44 -10.97 10.00 15.65
N SER A 45 -10.45 9.00 14.95
CA SER A 45 -10.67 7.60 15.27
C SER A 45 -9.68 7.07 16.29
N THR A 46 -10.06 5.98 16.97
CA THR A 46 -9.16 5.17 17.77
C THR A 46 -8.52 4.07 16.92
N ALA A 47 -7.42 3.47 17.39
CA ALA A 47 -6.82 2.31 16.73
C ALA A 47 -7.83 1.15 16.51
N VAL A 48 -8.78 0.98 17.43
CA VAL A 48 -9.85 -0.03 17.33
C VAL A 48 -10.79 0.30 16.17
N ASP A 49 -11.14 1.57 15.99
CA ASP A 49 -11.99 2.01 14.89
C ASP A 49 -11.31 1.80 13.53
N GLU A 50 -10.01 2.12 13.42
CA GLU A 50 -9.22 1.89 12.20
C GLU A 50 -9.13 0.40 11.84
N ILE A 51 -8.88 -0.46 12.83
CA ILE A 51 -8.88 -1.92 12.64
C ILE A 51 -10.28 -2.39 12.21
N ASN A 52 -11.33 -1.89 12.85
CA ASN A 52 -12.71 -2.25 12.52
C ASN A 52 -13.13 -1.79 11.13
N ALA A 53 -12.54 -0.71 10.62
CA ALA A 53 -12.77 -0.20 9.28
C ALA A 53 -12.06 -0.98 8.18
N CYS A 54 -11.03 -1.77 8.52
CA CYS A 54 -10.27 -2.54 7.54
C CYS A 54 -11.15 -3.57 6.82
N LEU A 55 -10.87 -3.80 5.53
CA LEU A 55 -11.51 -4.85 4.73
C LEU A 55 -11.45 -6.23 5.41
N LYS A 56 -10.34 -6.52 6.12
CA LYS A 56 -10.13 -7.76 6.88
C LYS A 56 -11.17 -7.98 8.00
N SER A 57 -11.82 -6.92 8.46
CA SER A 57 -12.82 -6.91 9.53
C SER A 57 -14.26 -6.97 8.99
N SER A 58 -14.44 -7.14 7.67
CA SER A 58 -15.74 -7.40 7.05
C SER A 58 -16.12 -8.87 7.15
N PHE A 59 -17.40 -9.17 7.32
CA PHE A 59 -17.92 -10.54 7.21
C PHE A 59 -17.67 -11.14 5.81
N LEU A 60 -17.55 -10.30 4.77
CA LEU A 60 -17.26 -10.75 3.41
C LEU A 60 -15.84 -11.31 3.27
N TRP A 61 -14.92 -10.90 4.14
CA TRP A 61 -13.52 -11.29 4.07
C TRP A 61 -13.32 -12.80 4.26
N TRP A 62 -14.18 -13.46 5.04
CA TRP A 62 -14.15 -14.92 5.25
C TRP A 62 -14.36 -15.72 3.96
N HIS A 63 -14.89 -15.09 2.91
CA HIS A 63 -15.14 -15.71 1.62
C HIS A 63 -14.09 -15.36 0.56
N VAL A 64 -13.09 -14.55 0.92
CA VAL A 64 -12.05 -14.12 0.00
C VAL A 64 -10.97 -15.20 -0.11
N LYS A 65 -10.78 -15.72 -1.32
CA LYS A 65 -9.60 -16.52 -1.66
C LYS A 65 -8.40 -15.60 -1.84
N LYS A 66 -7.34 -15.82 -1.05
CA LYS A 66 -6.13 -15.00 -1.07
C LYS A 66 -5.16 -15.52 -2.13
N LEU A 67 -4.72 -14.64 -3.01
CA LEU A 67 -3.64 -14.86 -3.97
C LEU A 67 -2.54 -13.83 -3.68
N LYS A 68 -1.29 -14.22 -3.85
CA LYS A 68 -0.13 -13.35 -3.60
C LYS A 68 0.73 -13.26 -4.85
N LEU A 69 1.07 -12.05 -5.25
CA LEU A 69 2.11 -11.80 -6.23
C LEU A 69 3.46 -11.79 -5.51
N THR A 70 4.45 -12.54 -6.03
CA THR A 70 5.77 -12.71 -5.40
C THR A 70 6.90 -12.08 -6.22
N THR A 71 6.66 -11.81 -7.50
CA THR A 71 7.66 -11.25 -8.42
C THR A 71 7.53 -9.73 -8.50
N ASN A 72 8.57 -9.00 -8.12
CA ASN A 72 8.63 -7.55 -8.30
C ASN A 72 9.05 -7.22 -9.74
N MET A 73 8.06 -7.02 -10.61
CA MET A 73 8.30 -6.69 -12.01
C MET A 73 9.01 -5.33 -12.20
N ARG A 74 8.82 -4.37 -11.30
CA ARG A 74 9.48 -3.05 -11.39
C ARG A 74 10.99 -3.20 -11.27
N VAL A 75 11.44 -3.99 -10.30
CA VAL A 75 12.86 -4.32 -10.13
C VAL A 75 13.32 -5.24 -11.26
N GLY A 76 12.56 -6.28 -11.60
CA GLY A 76 12.99 -7.26 -12.62
C GLY A 76 13.16 -6.67 -14.02
N LEU A 77 12.47 -5.57 -14.34
CA LEU A 77 12.62 -4.84 -15.60
C LEU A 77 13.74 -3.80 -15.56
N GLN A 78 14.18 -3.41 -14.36
CA GLN A 78 15.32 -2.54 -14.14
C GLN A 78 16.57 -3.41 -13.96
N ASN A 79 17.53 -3.35 -14.88
CA ASN A 79 18.82 -4.03 -14.72
C ASN A 79 19.72 -3.33 -13.68
N ASP A 80 19.15 -2.92 -12.56
CA ASP A 80 19.79 -2.16 -11.49
C ASP A 80 19.86 -3.01 -10.20
N PRO A 81 21.05 -3.50 -9.83
CA PRO A 81 21.26 -4.25 -8.60
C PRO A 81 20.86 -3.48 -7.33
N SER A 82 20.95 -2.15 -7.34
CA SER A 82 20.58 -1.31 -6.19
C SER A 82 19.07 -1.32 -5.94
N ALA A 83 18.26 -1.39 -7.00
CA ALA A 83 16.81 -1.48 -6.92
C ALA A 83 16.35 -2.81 -6.28
N ALA A 84 17.08 -3.90 -6.53
CA ALA A 84 16.80 -5.19 -5.91
C ALA A 84 17.05 -5.18 -4.41
N GLU A 85 18.17 -4.60 -3.97
CA GLU A 85 18.48 -4.47 -2.55
C GLU A 85 17.49 -3.54 -1.85
N PHE A 86 17.19 -2.37 -2.43
CA PHE A 86 16.18 -1.46 -1.89
C PHE A 86 14.80 -2.15 -1.75
N SER A 87 14.37 -2.90 -2.76
CA SER A 87 13.10 -3.64 -2.70
C SER A 87 13.10 -4.70 -1.60
N ARG A 88 14.22 -5.36 -1.34
CA ARG A 88 14.35 -6.34 -0.26
C ARG A 88 14.23 -5.65 1.10
N GLN A 89 14.89 -4.51 1.28
CA GLN A 89 14.82 -3.72 2.51
C GLN A 89 13.41 -3.16 2.75
N LEU A 90 12.76 -2.61 1.73
CA LEU A 90 11.38 -2.11 1.80
C LEU A 90 10.38 -3.22 2.15
N LEU A 91 10.60 -4.43 1.63
CA LEU A 91 9.78 -5.59 1.97
C LEU A 91 9.96 -6.03 3.43
N ALA A 92 11.19 -5.98 3.95
CA ALA A 92 11.47 -6.27 5.36
C ALA A 92 10.79 -5.25 6.29
N LEU A 93 10.82 -3.97 5.92
CA LEU A 93 10.08 -2.90 6.61
C LEU A 93 8.57 -3.20 6.63
N GLY A 94 7.97 -3.41 5.46
CA GLY A 94 6.51 -3.63 5.35
C GLY A 94 6.01 -4.90 6.02
N ASN A 95 6.87 -5.90 6.23
CA ASN A 95 6.53 -7.12 6.96
C ASN A 95 6.80 -7.01 8.48
N GLY A 96 7.31 -5.87 8.96
CA GLY A 96 7.65 -5.69 10.38
C GLY A 96 8.85 -6.54 10.82
N HIS A 97 9.78 -6.84 9.91
CA HIS A 97 11.00 -7.60 10.23
C HIS A 97 12.17 -6.69 10.65
N ILE A 98 11.99 -5.37 10.64
CA ILE A 98 12.98 -4.43 11.16
C ILE A 98 12.82 -4.35 12.68
N PRO A 99 13.90 -4.52 13.47
CA PRO A 99 13.84 -4.40 14.92
C PRO A 99 13.30 -3.05 15.35
N ILE A 100 12.42 -3.07 16.36
CA ILE A 100 11.87 -1.88 17.00
C ILE A 100 12.62 -1.70 18.33
N ASP A 101 13.17 -0.51 18.54
CA ASP A 101 13.73 -0.12 19.82
C ASP A 101 12.61 -0.05 20.85
N VAL A 102 12.71 -0.84 21.92
CA VAL A 102 11.62 -1.01 22.91
C VAL A 102 11.40 0.26 23.76
N LEU A 103 12.43 1.09 23.92
CA LEU A 103 12.35 2.30 24.76
C LEU A 103 11.70 3.46 24.01
N THR A 104 12.01 3.59 22.72
CA THR A 104 11.56 4.71 21.88
C THR A 104 10.39 4.36 20.98
N GLY A 105 10.17 3.06 20.71
CA GLY A 105 9.20 2.58 19.73
C GLY A 105 9.60 2.86 18.28
N LEU A 106 10.86 3.26 18.04
CA LEU A 106 11.34 3.65 16.72
C LEU A 106 12.06 2.49 16.02
N ILE A 107 12.11 2.56 14.69
CA ILE A 107 12.93 1.69 13.86
C ILE A 107 14.17 2.44 13.38
N SER A 108 15.26 1.72 13.13
CA SER A 108 16.44 2.25 12.46
C SER A 108 16.50 1.73 11.03
N PHE A 109 16.64 2.63 10.07
CA PHE A 109 16.86 2.26 8.67
C PHE A 109 18.31 1.78 8.47
N PRO A 110 18.55 0.81 7.56
CA PRO A 110 19.89 0.51 7.08
C PRO A 110 20.59 1.77 6.54
N ALA A 111 21.91 1.87 6.72
CA ALA A 111 22.68 3.05 6.28
C ALA A 111 22.57 3.32 4.77
N ASN A 112 22.31 2.29 3.97
CA ASN A 112 22.13 2.39 2.52
C ASN A 112 20.66 2.44 2.07
N PHE A 113 19.72 2.67 3.00
CA PHE A 113 18.29 2.69 2.68
C PHE A 113 17.87 3.95 1.91
N CYS A 114 18.49 5.08 2.21
CA CYS A 114 18.26 6.35 1.54
C CYS A 114 19.57 7.14 1.45
N GLU A 115 19.62 8.05 0.48
CA GLU A 115 20.66 9.07 0.44
C GLU A 115 20.16 10.32 1.14
N PHE A 116 20.93 10.80 2.10
CA PHE A 116 20.69 12.11 2.70
C PHE A 116 21.21 13.20 1.77
N THR A 117 20.40 14.23 1.57
CA THR A 117 20.78 15.45 0.86
C THR A 117 21.01 16.57 1.87
N SER A 118 21.99 17.42 1.60
CA SER A 118 22.41 18.49 2.50
C SER A 118 21.51 19.73 2.40
N SER A 119 20.77 19.87 1.29
CA SER A 119 19.82 20.97 1.09
C SER A 119 18.61 20.56 0.24
N LYS A 120 17.59 21.42 0.26
CA LYS A 120 16.41 21.29 -0.58
C LYS A 120 16.78 21.39 -2.07
N GLU A 121 17.71 22.27 -2.41
CA GLU A 121 18.18 22.49 -3.77
C GLU A 121 18.86 21.24 -4.32
N GLU A 122 19.72 20.58 -3.52
CA GLU A 122 20.36 19.32 -3.90
C GLU A 122 19.31 18.22 -4.15
N LEU A 123 18.30 18.11 -3.27
CA LEU A 123 17.21 17.16 -3.44
C LEU A 123 16.43 17.41 -4.74
N ILE A 124 16.09 18.66 -5.05
CA ILE A 124 15.39 19.02 -6.28
C ILE A 124 16.23 18.64 -7.49
N THR A 125 17.52 18.98 -7.51
CA THR A 125 18.41 18.65 -8.63
C THR A 125 18.58 17.14 -8.81
N LYS A 126 18.66 16.36 -7.73
CA LYS A 126 18.77 14.90 -7.80
C LYS A 126 17.49 14.22 -8.30
N VAL A 127 16.31 14.64 -7.80
CA VAL A 127 15.03 14.01 -8.12
C VAL A 127 14.47 14.49 -9.47
N PHE A 128 14.66 15.77 -9.78
CA PHE A 128 14.18 16.44 -10.99
C PHE A 128 15.33 17.17 -11.69
N PRO A 129 16.24 16.44 -12.35
CA PRO A 129 17.35 17.06 -13.04
C PRO A 129 16.86 18.02 -14.13
N ASN A 130 17.43 19.23 -14.14
CA ASN A 130 17.10 20.30 -15.09
C ASN A 130 15.60 20.67 -15.10
N ILE A 131 14.95 20.72 -13.93
CA ILE A 131 13.52 21.05 -13.83
C ILE A 131 13.16 22.38 -14.49
N ASP A 132 14.06 23.35 -14.43
CA ASP A 132 13.97 24.67 -15.07
C ASP A 132 13.89 24.59 -16.60
N VAL A 133 14.46 23.55 -17.21
CA VAL A 133 14.35 23.26 -18.65
C VAL A 133 13.15 22.36 -18.94
N ASN A 134 12.92 21.37 -18.08
CA ASN A 134 12.01 20.25 -18.35
C ASN A 134 10.56 20.50 -17.90
N TYR A 135 10.25 21.56 -17.13
CA TYR A 135 8.91 21.76 -16.58
C TYR A 135 7.80 21.94 -17.63
N ASN A 136 8.17 22.27 -18.88
CA ASN A 136 7.24 22.39 -20.01
C ASN A 136 7.23 21.15 -20.92
N ASN A 137 8.06 20.13 -20.67
CA ASN A 137 8.02 18.91 -21.47
C ASN A 137 6.75 18.14 -21.10
N LEU A 138 5.88 17.96 -22.09
CA LEU A 138 4.59 17.25 -21.97
C LEU A 138 4.73 15.73 -22.23
N ASP A 139 5.95 15.24 -22.40
CA ASP A 139 6.27 13.83 -22.61
C ASP A 139 6.11 13.00 -21.32
#